data_AF-A0A7C7H7Y6-F1
#
_entry.id   AF-A0A7C7H7Y6-F1
#
_cell.length_a   1.000
_cell.length_b   1.000
_cell.length_c   1.000
_cell.angle_alpha   90.00
_cell.angle_beta   90.00
_cell.angle_gamma   90.00
#
_symmetry.space_group_name_H-M   'P 1'
#
loop_
_entity.id
_entity.type
_entity.pdbx_description
1 polymer ?
#
loop_
_entity_poly.entity_id
_entity_poly.type
_entity_poly.pdbx_seq_one_letter_code
_entity_poly.pdbx_strand_id
1 'polypeptide(L)'
;FAHRLSAAFTVDECVPAPGQGAIAMETRVDDTAANESVTRVDDPNTRTAVTAERALVKTLGGGCQMPIGAYAVVKGSELHLDAVVSSLDGTHALRFRLSGVRDEPEMLGRVVAQKLLEAGAEDILGNLRRRQVSETDES
;
A
#
# COMPACT_ATOMS: atom_id res chain seq x y z
N PHE A 1 -9.83 5.72 24.27
CA PHE A 1 -9.57 4.89 23.09
C PHE A 1 -8.99 3.52 23.41
N ALA A 2 -8.04 3.39 24.35
CA ALA A 2 -7.46 2.08 24.73
C ALA A 2 -8.48 1.00 25.16
N HIS A 3 -9.59 1.39 25.80
CA HIS A 3 -10.65 0.46 26.23
C HIS A 3 -11.42 -0.22 25.08
N ARG A 4 -11.20 0.17 23.82
CA ARG A 4 -11.81 -0.45 22.64
C ARG A 4 -10.85 -1.38 21.87
N LEU A 5 -9.57 -1.44 22.26
CA LEU A 5 -8.55 -2.26 21.60
C LEU A 5 -8.34 -3.54 22.41
N SER A 6 -8.87 -4.66 21.91
CA SER A 6 -8.67 -5.97 22.55
C SER A 6 -7.24 -6.49 22.34
N ALA A 7 -6.65 -6.20 21.19
CA ALA A 7 -5.28 -6.56 20.83
C ALA A 7 -4.76 -5.62 19.73
N ALA A 8 -3.43 -5.52 19.61
CA ALA A 8 -2.76 -4.91 18.47
C ALA A 8 -1.99 -6.00 17.74
N PHE A 9 -2.17 -6.08 16.42
CA PHE A 9 -1.45 -7.03 15.58
C PHE A 9 -0.12 -6.45 15.13
N THR A 10 0.90 -7.30 15.09
CA THR A 10 2.16 -7.02 14.42
C THR A 10 1.98 -7.03 12.90
N VAL A 11 2.91 -6.42 12.19
CA VAL A 11 2.94 -6.44 10.71
C VAL A 11 3.11 -7.88 10.18
N ASP A 12 3.77 -8.75 10.94
CA ASP A 12 3.90 -10.16 10.60
C ASP A 12 2.55 -10.88 10.61
N GLU A 13 1.69 -10.57 11.58
CA GLU A 13 0.35 -11.15 11.74
C GLU A 13 -0.66 -10.56 10.77
N CYS A 14 -0.65 -9.24 10.58
CA CYS A 14 -1.59 -8.54 9.70
C CYS A 14 -0.89 -7.35 9.04
N VAL A 15 -0.53 -7.51 7.77
CA VAL A 15 0.07 -6.42 6.99
C VAL A 15 -1.00 -5.32 6.81
N PRO A 16 -0.73 -4.08 7.23
CA PRO A 16 -1.65 -2.96 7.10
C PRO A 16 -2.15 -2.72 5.68
N ALA A 17 -3.30 -2.05 5.58
CA ALA A 17 -3.71 -1.46 4.32
C ALA A 17 -2.68 -0.41 3.88
N PRO A 18 -2.39 -0.28 2.57
CA PRO A 18 -1.50 0.75 2.04
C PRO A 18 -1.90 2.15 2.52
N GLY A 19 -0.98 2.86 3.17
CA GLY A 19 -1.19 4.19 3.74
C GLY A 19 -1.96 4.24 5.06
N GLN A 20 -2.24 3.09 5.70
CA GLN A 20 -2.98 3.07 6.96
C GLN A 20 -2.27 3.88 8.05
N GLY A 21 -3.01 4.84 8.62
CA GLY A 21 -2.49 5.74 9.66
C GLY A 21 -1.81 7.01 9.12
N ALA A 22 -1.58 7.11 7.81
CA ALA A 22 -1.14 8.35 7.18
C ALA A 22 -2.32 9.26 6.83
N ILE A 23 -2.09 10.57 6.85
CA ILE A 23 -3.04 11.59 6.40
C ILE A 23 -2.48 12.23 5.14
N ALA A 24 -3.24 12.18 4.05
CA ALA A 24 -2.90 12.88 2.80
C ALA A 24 -3.59 14.24 2.77
N MET A 25 -2.84 15.28 2.43
CA MET A 25 -3.36 16.61 2.16
C MET A 25 -3.26 16.89 0.66
N GLU A 26 -4.38 17.25 0.04
CA GLU A 26 -4.44 17.58 -1.39
C GLU A 26 -4.69 19.09 -1.54
N THR A 27 -3.88 19.72 -2.38
CA THR A 27 -3.94 21.15 -2.71
C THR A 27 -3.91 21.32 -4.22
N ARG A 28 -4.33 22.49 -4.70
CA ARG A 28 -4.12 22.84 -6.11
C ARG A 28 -2.64 23.10 -6.34
N VAL A 29 -2.16 22.69 -7.51
CA VAL A 29 -0.74 22.82 -7.89
C VAL A 29 -0.27 24.28 -7.89
N ASP A 30 -1.15 25.21 -8.27
CA ASP A 30 -0.88 26.65 -8.37
C ASP A 30 -1.14 27.45 -7.07
N ASP A 31 -1.63 26.80 -6.01
CA ASP A 31 -1.90 27.44 -4.72
C ASP A 31 -0.65 27.44 -3.82
N THR A 32 0.23 28.41 -4.06
CA THR A 32 1.51 28.56 -3.34
C THR A 32 1.34 28.65 -1.82
N ALA A 33 0.35 29.41 -1.34
CA ALA A 33 0.09 29.59 0.08
C ALA A 33 -0.34 28.27 0.76
N ALA A 34 -1.19 27.48 0.10
CA ALA A 34 -1.57 26.16 0.58
C ALA A 34 -0.37 25.19 0.59
N ASN A 35 0.42 25.17 -0.48
CA ASN A 35 1.59 24.29 -0.60
C ASN A 35 2.66 24.58 0.47
N GLU A 36 2.92 25.86 0.76
CA GLU A 36 3.82 26.26 1.85
C GLU A 36 3.30 25.81 3.22
N SER A 37 1.99 25.85 3.44
CA SER A 37 1.37 25.44 4.70
C SER A 37 1.47 23.93 4.91
N VAL A 38 1.18 23.13 3.87
CA VAL A 38 1.28 21.66 3.92
C VAL A 38 2.72 21.21 4.14
N THR A 39 3.69 21.88 3.53
CA THR A 39 5.12 21.54 3.67
C THR A 39 5.59 21.60 5.13
N ARG A 40 4.97 22.43 5.98
CA ARG A 40 5.33 22.56 7.41
C ARG A 40 4.91 21.37 8.27
N VAL A 41 3.94 20.57 7.81
CA VAL A 41 3.39 19.41 8.54
C VAL A 41 3.71 18.09 7.85
N ASP A 42 4.42 18.14 6.73
CA ASP A 42 4.88 16.96 6.00
C ASP A 42 5.97 16.23 6.77
N ASP A 43 5.82 14.91 6.89
CA ASP A 43 6.89 14.02 7.37
C ASP A 43 7.54 13.31 6.18
N PRO A 44 8.81 13.60 5.87
CA PRO A 44 9.48 13.01 4.71
C PRO A 44 9.57 11.48 4.76
N ASN A 45 9.66 10.87 5.95
CA ASN A 45 9.77 9.42 6.07
C ASN A 45 8.43 8.74 5.77
N THR A 46 7.32 9.27 6.31
CA THR A 46 5.96 8.84 6.01
C THR A 46 5.66 9.04 4.53
N ARG A 47 6.01 10.18 3.93
CA ARG A 47 5.83 10.40 2.50
C ARG A 47 6.59 9.36 1.67
N THR A 48 7.86 9.12 1.95
CA THR A 48 8.67 8.08 1.26
C THR A 48 8.03 6.70 1.38
N ALA A 49 7.61 6.29 2.59
CA ALA A 49 6.97 5.01 2.82
C ALA A 49 5.66 4.85 2.03
N VAL A 50 4.75 5.82 2.17
CA VAL A 50 3.45 5.80 1.50
C VAL A 50 3.59 5.88 -0.02
N THR A 51 4.61 6.57 -0.54
CA THR A 51 4.90 6.57 -1.98
C THR A 51 5.23 5.16 -2.50
N ALA A 52 6.02 4.38 -1.77
CA ALA A 52 6.32 3.00 -2.16
C ALA A 52 5.08 2.10 -2.10
N GLU A 53 4.30 2.20 -1.03
CA GLU A 53 3.05 1.45 -0.86
C GLU A 53 2.04 1.76 -1.99
N ARG A 54 1.86 3.04 -2.33
CA ARG A 54 0.98 3.48 -3.42
C ARG A 54 1.49 3.02 -4.79
N ALA A 55 2.80 3.08 -5.03
CA ALA A 55 3.39 2.60 -6.28
C ALA A 55 3.17 1.10 -6.47
N LEU A 56 3.24 0.31 -5.39
CA LEU A 56 2.90 -1.11 -5.41
C LEU A 56 1.44 -1.33 -5.81
N VAL A 57 0.50 -0.67 -5.12
CA VAL A 57 -0.95 -0.81 -5.39
C VAL A 57 -1.29 -0.43 -6.83
N LYS A 58 -0.74 0.69 -7.30
CA LYS A 58 -0.93 1.17 -8.67
C LYS A 58 -0.42 0.14 -9.69
N THR A 59 0.72 -0.49 -9.42
CA THR A 59 1.34 -1.49 -10.30
C THR A 59 0.54 -2.79 -10.36
N LEU A 60 -0.05 -3.21 -9.23
CA LEU A 60 -0.96 -4.36 -9.16
C LEU A 60 -2.34 -4.08 -9.81
N GLY A 61 -2.60 -2.84 -10.24
CA GLY A 61 -3.92 -2.40 -10.70
C GLY A 61 -4.98 -2.51 -9.59
N GLY A 62 -4.56 -2.29 -8.35
CA GLY A 62 -5.40 -2.42 -7.17
C GLY A 62 -6.11 -1.13 -6.79
N GLY A 63 -7.28 -1.27 -6.15
CA GLY A 63 -8.02 -0.19 -5.49
C GLY A 63 -8.35 -0.57 -4.04
N CYS A 64 -9.11 0.28 -3.33
CA CYS A 64 -9.40 0.11 -1.90
C CYS A 64 -10.07 -1.22 -1.52
N GLN A 65 -10.70 -1.91 -2.47
CA GLN A 65 -11.40 -3.18 -2.23
C GLN A 65 -10.58 -4.43 -2.56
N MET A 66 -9.31 -4.26 -2.95
CA MET A 66 -8.45 -5.39 -3.27
C MET A 66 -7.76 -5.92 -2.00
N PRO A 67 -7.59 -7.25 -1.86
CA PRO A 67 -6.95 -7.89 -0.71
C PRO A 67 -5.42 -7.73 -0.77
N ILE A 68 -4.98 -6.48 -0.68
CA ILE A 68 -3.59 -6.06 -0.75
C ILE A 68 -3.22 -5.42 0.58
N GLY A 69 -2.19 -5.94 1.23
CA GLY A 69 -1.51 -5.28 2.34
C GLY A 69 -0.16 -4.75 1.87
N ALA A 70 0.22 -3.56 2.32
CA ALA A 70 1.54 -2.99 2.07
C ALA A 70 1.95 -2.09 3.23
N TYR A 71 3.15 -2.32 3.75
CA TYR A 71 3.72 -1.53 4.83
C TYR A 71 5.19 -1.25 4.58
N ALA A 72 5.52 0.02 4.47
CA ALA A 72 6.87 0.50 4.25
C ALA A 72 7.41 1.28 5.44
N VAL A 73 8.71 1.12 5.73
CA VAL A 73 9.38 1.83 6.82
C VAL A 73 10.76 2.25 6.37
N VAL A 74 11.08 3.52 6.61
CA VAL A 74 12.43 4.07 6.44
C VAL A 74 13.30 3.68 7.63
N LYS A 75 14.46 3.08 7.37
CA LYS A 75 15.50 2.79 8.36
C LYS A 75 16.84 3.34 7.87
N GLY A 76 17.19 4.53 8.34
CA GLY A 76 18.40 5.23 7.90
C GLY A 76 18.33 5.61 6.41
N SER A 77 19.20 5.02 5.60
CA SER A 77 19.25 5.19 4.14
C SER A 77 18.41 4.18 3.36
N GLU A 78 17.82 3.19 4.04
CA GLU A 78 17.04 2.14 3.42
C GLU A 78 15.54 2.37 3.62
N LEU A 79 14.77 1.93 2.62
CA LEU A 79 13.33 1.76 2.71
C LEU A 79 13.03 0.26 2.65
N HIS A 80 12.34 -0.26 3.66
CA HIS A 80 11.86 -1.63 3.70
C HIS A 80 10.39 -1.65 3.34
N LEU A 81 9.96 -2.58 2.50
CA LEU A 81 8.57 -2.78 2.11
C LEU A 81 8.19 -4.24 2.32
N ASP A 82 7.13 -4.48 3.09
CA ASP A 82 6.47 -5.76 3.28
C ASP A 82 5.09 -5.70 2.62
N ALA A 83 4.81 -6.60 1.69
CA ALA A 83 3.57 -6.60 0.94
C ALA A 83 3.00 -8.00 0.80
N VAL A 84 1.67 -8.09 0.82
CA VAL A 84 0.91 -9.33 0.68
C VAL A 84 -0.26 -9.15 -0.27
N VAL A 85 -0.54 -10.18 -1.05
CA VAL A 85 -1.79 -10.36 -1.83
C VAL A 85 -2.42 -11.67 -1.39
N SER A 86 -3.68 -11.66 -0.96
CA SER A 86 -4.36 -12.87 -0.48
C SER A 86 -5.69 -13.12 -1.19
N SER A 87 -6.11 -14.38 -1.30
CA SER A 87 -7.47 -14.71 -1.68
C SER A 87 -8.46 -14.31 -0.58
N LEU A 88 -9.72 -14.04 -0.93
CA LEU A 88 -10.74 -13.63 0.06
C LEU A 88 -11.08 -14.72 1.07
N ASP A 89 -10.92 -15.98 0.70
CA ASP A 89 -11.13 -17.13 1.58
C ASP A 89 -9.89 -17.42 2.45
N GLY A 90 -8.79 -16.68 2.26
CA GLY A 90 -7.54 -16.83 2.99
C GLY A 90 -6.74 -18.10 2.66
N THR A 91 -7.15 -18.88 1.67
CA THR A 91 -6.48 -20.16 1.32
C THR A 91 -5.15 -19.96 0.59
N HIS A 92 -4.99 -18.82 -0.08
CA HIS A 92 -3.78 -18.48 -0.82
C HIS A 92 -3.31 -17.08 -0.43
N ALA A 93 -2.01 -16.94 -0.19
CA ALA A 93 -1.36 -15.65 0.04
C ALA A 93 0.05 -15.63 -0.54
N LEU A 94 0.37 -14.54 -1.23
CA LEU A 94 1.70 -14.25 -1.76
C LEU A 94 2.25 -13.08 -0.97
N ARG A 95 3.44 -13.25 -0.37
CA ARG A 95 4.08 -12.21 0.43
C ARG A 95 5.52 -12.01 -0.01
N PHE A 96 5.92 -10.75 -0.16
CA PHE A 96 7.30 -10.37 -0.47
C PHE A 96 7.77 -9.26 0.46
N ARG A 97 9.04 -9.36 0.86
CA ARG A 97 9.76 -8.33 1.61
C ARG A 97 11.00 -7.96 0.84
N LEU A 98 11.20 -6.67 0.60
CA LEU A 98 12.43 -6.15 0.00
C LEU A 98 12.85 -4.86 0.71
N SER A 99 14.13 -4.55 0.62
CA SER A 99 14.65 -3.23 0.93
C SER A 99 15.38 -2.65 -0.27
N GLY A 100 15.47 -1.33 -0.30
CA GLY A 100 16.18 -0.57 -1.33
C GLY A 100 16.56 0.82 -0.82
N VAL A 101 17.18 1.60 -1.69
CA VAL A 101 17.53 2.99 -1.38
C VAL A 101 16.26 3.82 -1.17
N ARG A 102 16.21 4.61 -0.09
CA ARG A 102 15.02 5.38 0.28
C ARG A 102 14.64 6.49 -0.72
N ASP A 103 15.57 6.89 -1.58
CA ASP A 103 15.36 7.94 -2.58
C ASP A 103 14.63 7.43 -3.82
N GLU A 104 14.43 6.11 -3.94
CA GLU A 104 13.69 5.48 -5.04
C GLU A 104 12.44 4.70 -4.55
N PRO A 105 11.54 5.33 -3.78
CA PRO A 105 10.41 4.62 -3.16
C PRO A 105 9.47 3.99 -4.19
N GLU A 106 9.21 4.70 -5.30
CA GLU A 106 8.36 4.16 -6.37
C GLU A 106 8.97 2.92 -7.03
N MET A 107 10.30 2.91 -7.21
CA MET A 107 11.00 1.79 -7.81
C MET A 107 10.86 0.55 -6.93
N LEU A 108 11.10 0.68 -5.62
CA LEU A 108 10.91 -0.42 -4.67
C LEU A 108 9.47 -0.97 -4.72
N GLY A 109 8.47 -0.07 -4.71
CA GLY A 109 7.06 -0.46 -4.82
C GLY A 109 6.75 -1.24 -6.09
N ARG A 110 7.26 -0.79 -7.25
CA ARG A 110 7.11 -1.47 -8.54
C ARG A 110 7.79 -2.83 -8.57
N VAL A 111 9.01 -2.94 -8.02
CA VAL A 111 9.76 -4.21 -7.99
C VAL A 111 9.05 -5.24 -7.12
N VAL A 112 8.55 -4.86 -5.95
CA VAL A 112 7.78 -5.79 -5.09
C VAL A 112 6.48 -6.21 -5.76
N ALA A 113 5.75 -5.28 -6.40
CA ALA A 113 4.56 -5.60 -7.18
C ALA A 113 4.86 -6.59 -8.31
N GLN A 114 5.95 -6.39 -9.05
CA GLN A 114 6.35 -7.28 -10.14
C GLN A 114 6.67 -8.69 -9.63
N LYS A 115 7.34 -8.82 -8.48
CA LYS A 115 7.56 -10.14 -7.85
C LYS A 115 6.26 -10.82 -7.44
N LEU A 116 5.29 -10.07 -6.93
CA LEU A 116 3.96 -10.59 -6.61
C LEU A 116 3.24 -11.08 -7.88
N LEU A 117 3.29 -10.32 -8.98
CA LEU A 117 2.70 -10.70 -10.27
C LEU A 117 3.35 -11.96 -10.85
N GLU A 118 4.68 -12.04 -10.82
CA GLU A 118 5.45 -13.23 -11.24
C GLU A 118 5.10 -14.47 -10.40
N ALA A 119 4.71 -14.29 -9.15
CA ALA A 119 4.26 -15.35 -8.26
C ALA A 119 2.76 -15.69 -8.39
N GLY A 120 2.03 -15.05 -9.31
CA GLY A 120 0.62 -15.36 -9.59
C GLY A 120 -0.40 -14.44 -8.92
N ALA A 121 0.00 -13.25 -8.44
CA ALA A 121 -0.95 -12.31 -7.82
C ALA A 121 -2.09 -11.90 -8.78
N GLU A 122 -1.85 -11.91 -10.10
CA GLU A 122 -2.87 -11.57 -11.10
C GLU A 122 -4.05 -12.55 -11.08
N ASP A 123 -3.82 -13.83 -10.76
CA ASP A 123 -4.91 -14.80 -10.67
C ASP A 123 -5.83 -14.49 -9.48
N ILE A 124 -5.26 -14.09 -8.36
CA ILE A 124 -6.00 -13.69 -7.15
C ILE A 124 -6.79 -12.40 -7.42
N LEU A 125 -6.12 -11.38 -7.94
CA LEU A 125 -6.70 -10.05 -8.14
C LEU A 125 -7.69 -10.03 -9.32
N GLY A 126 -7.39 -10.72 -10.41
CA GLY A 126 -8.24 -10.80 -11.59
C GLY A 126 -9.57 -11.51 -11.33
N ASN A 127 -9.58 -12.55 -10.50
CA ASN A 127 -10.82 -13.21 -10.06
C ASN A 127 -11.76 -12.25 -9.32
N LEU A 128 -11.21 -11.34 -8.53
CA LEU A 128 -12.01 -10.36 -7.79
C LEU A 128 -12.56 -9.25 -8.66
N ARG A 129 -11.72 -8.71 -9.56
CA ARG A 129 -12.17 -7.70 -10.53
C ARG A 129 -13.36 -8.20 -11.35
N ARG A 130 -13.33 -9.47 -11.80
CA ARG A 130 -14.45 -10.08 -12.53
C ARG A 130 -15.75 -10.16 -11.71
N ARG A 131 -15.66 -10.50 -10.42
CA ARG A 131 -16.83 -10.59 -9.53
C ARG A 131 -17.45 -9.22 -9.24
N GLN A 132 -16.63 -8.18 -9.08
CA GLN A 132 -17.12 -6.82 -8.86
C GLN A 132 -17.88 -6.28 -10.09
N VAL A 133 -17.40 -6.56 -11.30
CA VAL A 133 -18.11 -6.14 -12.54
C VAL A 133 -19.47 -6.83 -12.65
N SER A 134 -19.57 -8.13 -12.36
CA SER A 134 -20.86 -8.85 -12.42
C SER A 134 -21.90 -8.36 -11.40
N GLU A 135 -21.47 -7.86 -10.23
CA GLU A 135 -22.38 -7.31 -9.21
C GLU A 135 -22.87 -5.90 -9.55
N THR A 136 -22.14 -5.16 -10.41
CA THR A 136 -22.50 -3.79 -10.79
C THR A 136 -23.46 -3.74 -11.99
N ASP A 137 -23.47 -4.77 -12.85
CA ASP A 137 -24.41 -4.88 -13.98
C ASP A 137 -25.81 -5.38 -13.59
N GLU A 138 -26.00 -5.88 -12.36
CA GLU A 138 -27.29 -6.35 -11.83
C GLU A 138 -28.01 -5.31 -10.92
N SER A 139 -27.46 -4.10 -10.79
CA SER A 139 -28.00 -2.99 -9.96
C SER A 139 -28.50 -1.82 -10.80
#